data_AF-A0ABD5IZP1-F1
#
_entry.id   AF-A0ABD5IZP1-F1
#
_cell.length_a   1.000
_cell.length_b   1.000
_cell.length_c   1.000
_cell.angle_alpha   90.00
_cell.angle_beta   90.00
_cell.angle_gamma   90.00
#
_symmetry.space_group_name_H-M   'P 1'
#
loop_
_entity.id
_entity.type
_entity.pdbx_description
1 polymer ?
#
loop_
_entity_poly.entity_id
_entity_poly.type
_entity_poly.pdbx_seq_one_letter_code
_entity_poly.pdbx_strand_id
1 'polypeptide(L)'
;MLVLGAVIFILYASIASMWVAQSKRKPYISAENFVALLLLYFTMMLGFGLIYAWMQINGYNVFTRNIEEETNRFGHILLDGLYLSATTLLSVGYGDIVPVGIGKWIAVVEALLGYIMPATFITRFVIDGNKK
;
A
#
# COMPACT_ATOMS: atom_id res chain seq x y z
N MET A 1 17.88 -8.34 4.12
CA MET A 1 18.30 -7.34 3.11
C MET A 1 17.80 -7.66 1.70
N LEU A 2 17.97 -8.89 1.18
CA LEU A 2 17.47 -9.27 -0.16
C LEU A 2 15.94 -9.17 -0.34
N VAL A 3 15.15 -9.60 0.66
CA VAL A 3 13.67 -9.53 0.60
C VAL A 3 13.19 -8.08 0.53
N LEU A 4 13.78 -7.19 1.34
CA LEU A 4 13.50 -5.75 1.32
C LEU A 4 13.82 -5.12 -0.03
N GLY A 5 14.99 -5.46 -0.60
CA GLY A 5 15.37 -5.00 -1.94
C GLY A 5 14.41 -5.46 -3.03
N ALA A 6 13.95 -6.72 -2.95
CA ALA A 6 12.96 -7.26 -3.88
C ALA A 6 11.60 -6.55 -3.77
N VAL A 7 11.14 -6.27 -2.54
CA VAL A 7 9.89 -5.54 -2.31
C VAL A 7 9.99 -4.10 -2.85
N ILE A 8 11.08 -3.39 -2.55
CA ILE A 8 11.32 -2.03 -3.06
C ILE A 8 11.39 -2.03 -4.59
N PHE A 9 12.04 -3.04 -5.19
CA PHE A 9 12.11 -3.18 -6.63
C PHE A 9 10.73 -3.46 -7.25
N ILE A 10 9.91 -4.31 -6.63
CA ILE A 10 8.54 -4.60 -7.10
C ILE A 10 7.66 -3.35 -7.00
N LEU A 11 7.76 -2.58 -5.90
CA LEU A 11 7.05 -1.32 -5.75
C LEU A 11 7.47 -0.31 -6.83
N TYR A 12 8.78 -0.15 -7.05
CA TYR A 12 9.31 0.72 -8.10
C TYR A 12 8.87 0.26 -9.50
N ALA A 13 8.91 -1.04 -9.77
CA ALA A 13 8.48 -1.62 -11.05
C ALA A 13 6.96 -1.47 -11.25
N SER A 14 6.15 -1.54 -10.19
CA SER A 14 4.71 -1.31 -10.25
C SER A 14 4.38 0.15 -10.55
N ILE A 15 5.14 1.09 -9.98
CA ILE A 15 5.01 2.52 -10.28
C ILE A 15 5.49 2.81 -11.72
N ALA A 16 6.60 2.20 -12.14
CA ALA A 16 7.17 2.39 -13.47
C ALA A 16 6.32 1.75 -14.58
N SER A 17 5.70 0.60 -14.34
CA SER A 17 4.80 -0.06 -15.30
C SER A 17 3.56 0.79 -15.57
N MET A 18 3.08 1.50 -14.56
CA MET A 18 2.01 2.48 -14.72
C MET A 18 2.44 3.61 -15.67
N TRP A 19 3.69 4.07 -15.63
CA TRP A 19 4.17 5.09 -16.57
C TRP A 19 4.40 4.57 -18.00
N VAL A 20 4.90 3.35 -18.15
CA VAL A 20 5.20 2.74 -19.47
C VAL A 20 3.93 2.27 -20.20
N ALA A 21 2.94 1.75 -19.47
CA ALA A 21 1.67 1.29 -20.06
C ALA A 21 0.76 2.46 -20.51
N GLN A 22 0.86 3.62 -19.86
CA GLN A 22 0.01 4.79 -20.14
C GLN A 22 0.45 5.59 -21.38
N SER A 23 1.67 5.38 -21.91
CA SER A 23 2.18 6.14 -23.08
C SER A 23 1.50 5.77 -24.42
N LYS A 24 0.63 4.75 -24.50
CA LYS A 24 0.11 4.23 -25.78
C LYS A 24 -1.40 4.20 -25.98
N ARG A 25 -2.28 4.58 -25.03
CA ARG A 25 -3.73 4.37 -25.22
C ARG A 25 -4.65 5.55 -24.85
N LYS A 26 -5.69 5.67 -25.69
CA LYS A 26 -6.69 6.75 -25.74
C LYS A 26 -7.49 6.91 -24.44
N PRO A 27 -7.96 8.14 -24.13
CA PRO A 27 -8.66 8.48 -22.90
C PRO A 27 -10.15 8.10 -22.98
N TYR A 28 -10.44 6.82 -22.79
CA TYR A 28 -11.79 6.38 -22.41
C TYR A 28 -11.76 5.90 -20.98
N ILE A 29 -12.85 6.11 -20.23
CA ILE A 29 -13.09 5.48 -18.93
C ILE A 29 -13.23 3.98 -19.21
N SER A 30 -12.09 3.33 -19.25
CA SER A 30 -11.93 1.94 -19.61
C SER A 30 -11.75 1.18 -18.30
N ALA A 31 -12.45 0.07 -18.13
CA ALA A 31 -12.33 -0.81 -16.95
C ALA A 31 -10.86 -1.11 -16.61
N GLU A 32 -9.98 -1.09 -17.61
CA GLU A 32 -8.53 -1.18 -17.54
C GLU A 32 -7.90 -0.15 -16.60
N ASN A 33 -8.33 1.11 -16.61
CA ASN A 33 -7.78 2.14 -15.73
C ASN A 33 -8.23 1.93 -14.27
N PHE A 34 -9.48 1.51 -14.07
CA PHE A 34 -9.98 1.16 -12.75
C PHE A 34 -9.26 -0.08 -12.19
N VAL A 35 -9.05 -1.10 -13.01
CA VAL A 35 -8.25 -2.29 -12.67
C VAL A 35 -6.80 -1.90 -12.37
N ALA A 36 -6.21 -0.98 -13.13
CA ALA A 36 -4.87 -0.49 -12.85
C ALA A 36 -4.79 0.23 -11.49
N LEU A 37 -5.80 1.03 -11.13
CA LEU A 37 -5.89 1.66 -9.81
C LEU A 37 -6.02 0.61 -8.70
N LEU A 38 -6.89 -0.38 -8.85
CA LEU A 38 -7.03 -1.47 -7.88
C LEU A 38 -5.73 -2.25 -7.70
N LEU A 39 -5.02 -2.55 -8.79
CA LEU A 39 -3.72 -3.22 -8.74
C LEU A 39 -2.67 -2.35 -8.03
N LEU A 40 -2.67 -1.03 -8.24
CA LEU A 40 -1.78 -0.11 -7.54
C LEU A 40 -2.05 -0.12 -6.03
N TYR A 41 -3.31 -0.05 -5.61
CA TYR A 41 -3.67 -0.16 -4.19
C TYR A 41 -3.26 -1.51 -3.60
N PHE A 42 -3.45 -2.59 -4.36
CA PHE A 42 -3.08 -3.93 -3.93
C PHE A 42 -1.55 -4.09 -3.76
N THR A 43 -0.75 -3.59 -4.70
CA THR A 43 0.71 -3.67 -4.59
C THR A 43 1.26 -2.81 -3.46
N MET A 44 0.67 -1.63 -3.22
CA MET A 44 1.00 -0.78 -2.08
C MET A 44 0.67 -1.47 -0.75
N MET A 45 -0.52 -2.06 -0.64
CA MET A 45 -0.94 -2.83 0.53
C MET A 45 0.02 -4.00 0.81
N LEU A 46 0.41 -4.75 -0.22
CA LEU A 46 1.41 -5.81 -0.08
C LEU A 46 2.77 -5.27 0.37
N GLY A 47 3.22 -4.15 -0.21
CA GLY A 47 4.52 -3.54 0.10
C GLY A 47 4.63 -3.07 1.55
N PHE A 48 3.68 -2.24 2.00
CA PHE A 48 3.66 -1.73 3.37
C PHE A 48 3.39 -2.84 4.39
N GLY A 49 2.47 -3.77 4.09
CA GLY A 49 2.22 -4.92 4.95
C GLY A 49 3.46 -5.80 5.16
N LEU A 50 4.25 -6.03 4.11
CA LEU A 50 5.52 -6.73 4.22
C LEU A 50 6.58 -5.94 5.01
N ILE A 51 6.61 -4.60 4.89
CA ILE A 51 7.49 -3.75 5.69
C ILE A 51 7.14 -3.89 7.17
N TYR A 52 5.86 -3.77 7.54
CA TYR A 52 5.39 -3.95 8.91
C TYR A 52 5.78 -5.33 9.47
N ALA A 53 5.45 -6.39 8.73
CA ALA A 53 5.74 -7.76 9.13
C ALA A 53 7.26 -8.00 9.29
N TRP A 54 8.06 -7.54 8.32
CA TRP A 54 9.51 -7.69 8.37
C TRP A 54 10.09 -6.98 9.59
N MET A 55 9.69 -5.74 9.87
CA MET A 55 10.20 -5.01 11.03
C MET A 55 9.79 -5.67 12.35
N GLN A 56 8.54 -6.14 12.45
CA GLN A 56 8.05 -6.87 13.63
C GLN A 56 8.87 -8.14 13.91
N ILE A 57 9.17 -8.92 12.85
CA ILE A 57 9.99 -10.14 12.96
C ILE A 57 11.43 -9.84 13.37
N ASN A 58 11.97 -8.68 12.97
CA ASN A 58 13.32 -8.26 13.37
C ASN A 58 13.37 -7.68 14.80
N GLY A 59 12.27 -7.77 15.57
CA GLY A 59 12.21 -7.36 16.97
C GLY A 59 11.87 -5.88 17.18
N TYR A 60 11.55 -5.12 16.13
CA TYR A 60 10.99 -3.79 16.29
C TYR A 60 9.50 -3.90 16.62
N ASN A 61 9.04 -3.24 17.67
CA ASN A 61 7.61 -3.18 17.94
C ASN A 61 6.97 -2.10 17.05
N VAL A 62 6.36 -2.55 15.94
CA VAL A 62 5.83 -1.69 14.88
C VAL A 62 4.30 -1.64 14.88
N PHE A 63 3.65 -2.72 15.33
CA PHE A 63 2.22 -2.75 15.56
C PHE A 63 1.88 -3.65 16.74
N THR A 64 0.74 -3.38 17.37
CA THR A 64 0.22 -4.19 18.47
C THR A 64 -1.23 -4.55 18.23
N ARG A 65 -1.63 -5.72 18.74
CA ARG A 65 -2.99 -6.23 18.70
C ARG A 65 -3.62 -6.00 20.07
N ASN A 66 -4.85 -5.48 20.11
CA ASN A 66 -5.57 -5.25 21.36
C ASN A 66 -6.13 -6.54 22.01
N ILE A 67 -6.06 -7.68 21.31
CA ILE A 67 -6.58 -8.98 21.77
C ILE A 67 -5.39 -9.89 22.09
N GLU A 68 -5.32 -10.36 23.34
CA GLU A 68 -4.27 -11.21 23.94
C GLU A 68 -4.24 -12.64 23.37
N GLU A 69 -4.12 -12.81 22.06
CA GLU A 69 -3.84 -14.11 21.47
C GLU A 69 -2.35 -14.27 21.17
N GLU A 70 -1.66 -15.05 22.02
CA GLU A 70 -0.30 -15.53 21.79
C GLU A 70 -0.27 -16.52 20.62
N THR A 71 -0.29 -16.01 19.39
CA THR A 71 0.05 -16.80 18.20
C THR A 71 1.19 -16.11 17.45
N ASN A 72 2.39 -16.24 18.02
CA ASN A 72 3.66 -15.73 17.49
C ASN A 72 4.14 -16.50 16.23
N ARG A 73 3.23 -16.97 15.37
CA ARG A 73 3.59 -17.64 14.12
C ARG A 73 3.76 -16.57 13.05
N PHE A 74 4.83 -16.70 12.25
CA PHE A 74 5.16 -15.81 11.12
C PHE A 74 3.94 -15.47 10.24
N GLY A 75 3.06 -16.45 9.98
CA GLY A 75 1.84 -16.24 9.19
C GLY A 75 0.87 -15.22 9.79
N HIS A 76 0.71 -15.18 11.11
CA HIS A 76 -0.16 -14.20 11.77
C HIS A 76 0.43 -12.80 11.69
N ILE A 77 1.72 -12.64 11.94
CA ILE A 77 2.43 -11.35 11.84
C ILE A 77 2.32 -10.76 10.41
N LEU A 78 2.43 -11.61 9.40
CA LEU A 78 2.29 -11.19 8.01
C LEU A 78 0.86 -10.76 7.67
N LEU A 79 -0.14 -11.52 8.12
CA LEU A 79 -1.55 -11.16 7.93
C LEU A 79 -1.92 -9.88 8.69
N ASP A 80 -1.44 -9.71 9.91
CA ASP A 80 -1.64 -8.51 10.72
C ASP A 80 -1.02 -7.27 10.07
N GLY A 81 0.20 -7.40 9.54
CA GLY A 81 0.86 -6.32 8.80
C GLY A 81 0.09 -5.94 7.54
N LEU A 82 -0.37 -6.92 6.77
CA LEU A 82 -1.22 -6.70 5.58
C LEU A 82 -2.55 -6.05 5.93
N TYR A 83 -3.18 -6.49 7.02
CA TYR A 83 -4.44 -5.92 7.49
C TYR A 83 -4.28 -4.49 8.00
N LEU A 84 -3.23 -4.21 8.77
CA LEU A 84 -2.88 -2.85 9.20
C LEU A 84 -2.63 -1.94 7.99
N SER A 85 -1.91 -2.45 6.99
CA SER A 85 -1.65 -1.73 5.74
C SER A 85 -2.95 -1.44 4.98
N ALA A 86 -3.83 -2.44 4.81
CA ALA A 86 -5.11 -2.26 4.14
C ALA A 86 -5.99 -1.19 4.85
N THR A 87 -6.12 -1.29 6.18
CA THR A 87 -6.94 -0.37 6.98
C THR A 87 -6.36 1.04 7.03
N THR A 88 -5.03 1.19 6.93
CA THR A 88 -4.35 2.49 6.89
C THR A 88 -4.46 3.12 5.51
N LEU A 89 -4.13 2.37 4.45
CA LEU A 89 -4.14 2.84 3.06
C LEU A 89 -5.54 3.25 2.59
N LEU A 90 -6.57 2.51 3.04
CA LEU A 90 -7.97 2.80 2.76
C LEU A 90 -8.62 3.72 3.81
N SER A 91 -7.86 4.17 4.82
CA SER A 91 -8.34 5.05 5.89
C SER A 91 -9.55 4.50 6.67
N VAL A 92 -9.67 3.18 6.79
CA VAL A 92 -10.74 2.50 7.55
C VAL A 92 -10.44 2.52 9.05
N GLY A 93 -9.21 2.13 9.42
CA GLY A 93 -8.70 2.23 10.79
C GLY A 93 -9.59 1.65 11.90
N TYR A 94 -9.98 0.38 11.81
CA TYR A 94 -10.84 -0.28 12.81
C TYR A 94 -10.31 -0.22 14.26
N GLY A 95 -8.99 -0.12 14.44
CA GLY A 95 -8.35 0.09 15.75
C GLY A 95 -8.10 -1.20 16.56
N ASP A 96 -8.36 -2.36 15.98
CA ASP A 96 -8.02 -3.68 16.52
C ASP A 96 -6.52 -4.00 16.42
N ILE A 97 -5.88 -3.54 15.34
CA ILE A 97 -4.43 -3.49 15.18
C ILE A 97 -4.02 -2.04 14.98
N VAL A 98 -3.10 -1.57 15.82
CA VAL A 98 -2.65 -0.16 15.79
C VAL A 98 -1.14 -0.06 15.61
N PRO A 99 -0.66 0.92 14.83
CA PRO A 99 0.76 1.14 14.66
C PRO A 99 1.35 1.73 15.94
N VAL A 100 2.50 1.19 16.36
CA VAL A 100 3.24 1.63 17.55
C VAL A 100 4.71 1.88 17.21
N GLY A 101 5.42 2.59 18.08
CA GLY A 101 6.83 2.93 17.86
C GLY A 101 7.07 3.60 16.51
N ILE A 102 8.03 3.07 15.75
CA ILE A 102 8.37 3.55 14.39
C ILE A 102 7.28 3.28 13.36
N GLY A 103 6.38 2.31 13.61
CA GLY A 103 5.26 1.99 12.73
C GLY A 103 4.30 3.16 12.52
N LYS A 104 4.21 4.08 13.48
CA LYS A 104 3.39 5.29 13.35
C LYS A 104 3.83 6.17 12.18
N TRP A 105 5.13 6.36 12.00
CA TRP A 105 5.66 7.17 10.91
C TRP A 105 5.44 6.52 9.56
N ILE A 106 5.58 5.19 9.49
CA ILE A 106 5.31 4.40 8.28
C ILE A 106 3.83 4.51 7.92
N ALA A 107 2.92 4.39 8.90
CA ALA A 107 1.48 4.52 8.70
C ALA A 107 1.07 5.92 8.24
N VAL A 108 1.73 6.97 8.73
CA VAL A 108 1.49 8.34 8.25
C VAL A 108 1.86 8.47 6.77
N VAL A 109 3.02 7.97 6.37
CA VAL A 109 3.44 7.99 4.95
C VAL A 109 2.50 7.17 4.08
N GLU A 110 2.11 5.98 4.55
CA GLU A 110 1.16 5.12 3.86
C GLU A 110 -0.20 5.79 3.67
N ALA A 111 -0.77 6.39 4.72
CA ALA A 111 -2.04 7.10 4.65
C ALA A 111 -1.96 8.29 3.68
N LEU A 112 -0.87 9.06 3.70
CA LEU A 112 -0.65 10.15 2.76
C LEU A 112 -0.65 9.66 1.30
N LEU A 113 0.01 8.53 1.03
CA LEU A 113 0.00 7.93 -0.31
C LEU A 113 -1.40 7.42 -0.68
N GLY A 114 -2.13 6.83 0.28
CA GLY A 114 -3.53 6.44 0.14
C GLY A 114 -4.44 7.58 -0.31
N TYR A 115 -4.20 8.80 0.19
CA TYR A 115 -4.92 10.02 -0.21
C TYR A 115 -4.47 10.63 -1.54
N ILE A 116 -3.18 10.53 -1.89
CA ILE A 116 -2.63 11.13 -3.12
C ILE A 116 -3.00 10.29 -4.36
N MET A 117 -3.11 8.97 -4.23
CA MET A 117 -3.38 8.07 -5.36
C MET A 117 -4.71 8.33 -6.11
N PRO A 118 -5.88 8.47 -5.47
CA PRO A 118 -7.12 8.79 -6.18
C PRO A 118 -7.07 10.18 -6.80
N ALA A 119 -6.46 11.16 -6.11
CA ALA A 119 -6.34 12.53 -6.62
C ALA A 119 -5.46 12.59 -7.87
N THR A 120 -4.32 11.90 -7.88
CA THR A 120 -3.44 11.81 -9.06
C THR A 120 -4.07 11.04 -10.21
N PHE A 121 -4.84 9.99 -9.90
CA PHE A 121 -5.65 9.29 -10.89
C PHE A 121 -6.69 10.24 -11.51
N ILE A 122 -7.54 10.87 -10.70
CA ILE A 122 -8.61 11.79 -11.14
C ILE A 122 -8.07 12.99 -11.93
N THR A 123 -7.01 13.64 -11.43
CA THR A 123 -6.43 14.82 -12.10
C THR A 123 -5.92 14.51 -13.50
N ARG A 124 -5.32 13.33 -13.72
CA ARG A 124 -4.95 12.91 -15.09
C ARG A 124 -6.17 12.75 -16.00
N PHE A 125 -7.29 12.20 -15.51
CA PHE A 125 -8.53 12.15 -16.32
C PHE A 125 -9.08 13.53 -16.66
N VAL A 126 -9.14 14.43 -15.69
CA VAL A 126 -9.70 15.78 -15.89
C VAL A 126 -8.81 16.61 -16.81
N ILE A 127 -7.48 16.53 -16.65
CA ILE A 127 -6.52 17.30 -17.44
C ILE A 127 -6.40 16.76 -18.87
N ASP A 128 -6.42 15.43 -19.06
CA ASP A 128 -6.44 14.84 -20.42
C ASP A 128 -7.80 15.01 -21.13
N GLY A 129 -8.89 15.19 -20.37
CA GLY A 129 -10.21 15.54 -20.91
C GLY A 129 -10.28 16.96 -21.48
N ASN A 130 -9.46 17.88 -20.98
CA ASN A 130 -9.43 19.31 -21.37
C ASN A 130 -8.51 19.61 -22.57
N LYS A 131 -7.87 18.59 -23.17
CA LYS A 131 -7.08 18.73 -24.41
C LYS A 131 -7.87 18.34 -25.67
N LYS A 132 -9.20 18.46 -25.63
CA LYS A 132 -10.08 18.30 -26.80
C LYS A 132 -10.70 19.62 -27.22
#